data_AF-A0A1Y4SM78-F1
#
_entry.id   AF-A0A1Y4SM78-F1
#
_cell.length_a   1.000
_cell.length_b   1.000
_cell.length_c   1.000
_cell.angle_alpha   90.00
_cell.angle_beta   90.00
_cell.angle_gamma   90.00
#
_symmetry.space_group_name_H-M   'P 1'
#
loop_
_entity.id
_entity.type
_entity.pdbx_description
1 polymer ?
#
loop_
_entity_poly.entity_id
_entity_poly.type
_entity_poly.pdbx_seq_one_letter_code
_entity_poly.pdbx_strand_id
1 'polypeptide(L)'
;MWIIFGILTLIMTLLNLYMYNAGKNYHIFMVLSLFLMALTLCDQYQMIASWSLAGDWSAIADVAPTLSMILWIFVIGSFVVNVIPLLLSYRKNR
;
A
#
# COMPACT_ATOMS: atom_id res chain seq x y z
N MET A 1 13.43 -4.09 -0.78
CA MET A 1 13.42 -2.63 -0.52
C MET A 1 11.98 -2.14 -0.59
N TRP A 2 11.33 -2.04 0.57
CA TRP A 2 9.87 -1.89 0.69
C TRP A 2 9.37 -0.62 -0.02
N ILE A 3 10.21 0.41 -0.09
CA ILE A 3 9.99 1.68 -0.79
C ILE A 3 9.57 1.46 -2.24
N ILE A 4 10.15 0.48 -2.95
CA ILE A 4 9.82 0.21 -4.35
C ILE A 4 8.35 -0.22 -4.46
N PHE A 5 7.93 -1.17 -3.62
CA PHE A 5 6.53 -1.61 -3.57
C PHE A 5 5.60 -0.49 -3.13
N GLY A 6 6.04 0.36 -2.20
CA GLY A 6 5.29 1.53 -1.75
C GLY A 6 5.03 2.53 -2.88
N ILE A 7 6.05 2.86 -3.68
CA ILE A 7 5.91 3.75 -4.84
C ILE A 7 4.99 3.13 -5.90
N LEU A 8 5.17 1.84 -6.20
CA LEU A 8 4.33 1.14 -7.17
C LEU A 8 2.86 1.11 -6.71
N THR A 9 2.60 0.96 -5.41
CA THR A 9 1.25 1.07 -4.82
C THR A 9 0.62 2.43 -5.12
N LEU A 10 1.37 3.52 -4.94
CA LEU A 10 0.88 4.87 -5.25
C LEU A 10 0.56 5.03 -6.74
N ILE A 11 1.45 4.57 -7.62
CA ILE A 11 1.23 4.61 -9.07
C ILE A 11 -0.03 3.84 -9.46
N MET A 12 -0.20 2.61 -8.97
CA MET A 12 -1.39 1.80 -9.25
C MET A 12 -2.67 2.41 -8.67
N THR A 13 -2.59 3.07 -7.51
CA THR A 13 -3.72 3.80 -6.92
C THR A 13 -4.16 4.98 -7.80
N LEU A 14 -3.21 5.74 -8.35
CA LEU A 14 -3.53 6.83 -9.28
C LEU A 14 -4.14 6.30 -10.59
N LEU A 15 -3.61 5.20 -11.12
CA LEU A 15 -4.16 4.54 -12.31
C LEU A 15 -5.58 4.00 -12.06
N ASN A 16 -5.86 3.45 -10.88
CA ASN A 16 -7.20 3.03 -10.47
C ASN A 16 -8.20 4.19 -10.58
N LEU A 17 -7.89 5.34 -9.96
CA LEU A 17 -8.74 6.53 -10.01
C LEU A 17 -8.92 7.06 -11.44
N TYR A 18 -7.82 7.13 -12.20
CA TYR A 18 -7.85 7.60 -13.59
C TYR A 18 -8.74 6.72 -14.47
N MET A 19 -8.60 5.40 -14.37
CA MET A 19 -9.36 4.45 -15.18
C MET A 19 -10.85 4.48 -14.84
N TYR A 20 -11.20 4.62 -13.55
CA TYR A 20 -12.57 4.82 -13.13
C TYR A 20 -13.17 6.09 -13.73
N ASN A 21 -12.46 7.22 -13.65
CA ASN A 21 -12.94 8.48 -14.19
C ASN A 21 -13.06 8.46 -15.73
N ALA A 22 -12.21 7.69 -16.41
CA ALA A 22 -12.27 7.46 -17.85
C ALA A 22 -13.39 6.47 -18.27
N GLY A 23 -14.17 5.93 -17.33
CA GLY A 23 -15.21 4.92 -17.61
C GLY A 23 -14.64 3.56 -18.06
N LYS A 24 -13.36 3.30 -17.81
CA LYS A 24 -12.66 2.06 -18.16
C LYS A 24 -12.62 1.10 -16.97
N ASN A 25 -12.23 -0.15 -17.23
CA ASN A 25 -12.06 -1.14 -16.16
C ASN A 25 -10.88 -0.77 -15.25
N TYR A 26 -11.18 -0.39 -14.01
CA TYR A 26 -10.20 -0.01 -12.99
C TYR A 26 -9.82 -1.16 -12.04
N HIS A 27 -10.53 -2.29 -12.07
CA HIS A 27 -10.43 -3.34 -11.04
C HIS A 27 -9.02 -3.94 -10.98
N ILE A 28 -8.35 -4.10 -12.13
CA ILE A 28 -6.98 -4.63 -12.17
C ILE A 28 -5.99 -3.73 -11.44
N PHE A 29 -6.12 -2.41 -11.58
CA PHE A 29 -5.25 -1.44 -10.90
C PHE A 29 -5.54 -1.39 -9.41
N MET A 30 -6.82 -1.51 -9.02
CA MET A 30 -7.23 -1.64 -7.62
C MET A 30 -6.59 -2.87 -6.97
N VAL A 31 -6.71 -4.05 -7.58
CA VAL A 31 -6.15 -5.31 -7.06
C VAL A 31 -4.62 -5.25 -7.00
N LEU A 32 -3.97 -4.76 -8.06
CA LEU A 32 -2.51 -4.61 -8.09
C LEU A 32 -2.01 -3.65 -7.01
N SER A 33 -2.71 -2.53 -6.81
CA SER A 33 -2.37 -1.58 -5.75
C SER A 33 -2.43 -2.22 -4.36
N LEU A 34 -3.53 -2.91 -4.04
CA LEU A 34 -3.69 -3.58 -2.75
C LEU A 34 -2.67 -4.72 -2.54
N PHE A 35 -2.31 -5.43 -3.62
CA PHE A 35 -1.28 -6.47 -3.57
C PHE A 35 0.11 -5.88 -3.29
N LEU A 36 0.49 -4.81 -3.98
CA LEU A 36 1.76 -4.10 -3.76
C LEU A 36 1.83 -3.47 -2.37
N MET A 37 0.71 -2.97 -1.86
CA MET A 37 0.58 -2.48 -0.48
C MET A 37 0.90 -3.59 0.52
N ALA A 38 0.37 -4.80 0.30
CA ALA A 38 0.68 -5.96 1.15
C ALA A 38 2.16 -6.37 1.05
N LEU A 39 2.73 -6.39 -0.17
CA LEU A 39 4.16 -6.67 -0.36
C LEU A 39 5.07 -5.65 0.33
N THR A 40 4.66 -4.39 0.37
CA THR A 40 5.37 -3.33 1.12
C THR A 40 5.49 -3.69 2.60
N LEU A 41 4.39 -4.17 3.21
CA LEU A 41 4.38 -4.60 4.61
C LEU A 41 5.21 -5.87 4.82
N CYS A 42 5.10 -6.86 3.94
CA CYS A 42 5.89 -8.10 4.03
C CYS A 42 7.40 -7.83 3.97
N ASP A 43 7.84 -6.98 3.03
CA ASP A 43 9.26 -6.65 2.88
C ASP A 43 9.77 -5.79 4.05
N GLN A 44 8.94 -4.89 4.59
CA GLN A 44 9.29 -4.16 5.81
C GLN A 44 9.43 -5.11 7.01
N TYR A 45 8.51 -6.05 7.16
CA TYR A 45 8.57 -7.04 8.23
C TYR A 45 9.83 -7.90 8.11
N GLN A 46 10.17 -8.33 6.89
CA GLN A 46 11.39 -9.08 6.63
C GLN A 46 12.66 -8.28 6.98
N MET A 47 12.67 -6.96 6.75
CA MET A 47 13.78 -6.09 7.15
C MET A 47 13.92 -5.98 8.68
N ILE A 48 12.81 -5.84 9.42
CA ILE A 48 12.87 -5.82 10.89
C ILE A 48 13.34 -7.19 11.42
N ALA A 49 12.87 -8.28 10.82
CA ALA A 49 13.30 -9.63 11.18
C ALA A 49 14.80 -9.85 10.94
N SER A 50 15.35 -9.34 9.83
CA SER A 50 16.79 -9.47 9.55
C SER A 50 17.65 -8.70 10.55
N TRP A 51 17.24 -7.50 10.96
CA TRP A 51 17.91 -6.75 12.03
C TRP A 51 17.83 -7.47 13.37
N SER A 52 16.68 -8.09 13.69
CA SER A 52 16.54 -8.86 14.92
C SER A 52 17.47 -10.07 14.95
N LEU A 53 17.57 -10.81 13.84
CA LEU A 53 18.49 -11.94 13.71
C LEU A 53 19.96 -11.51 13.76
N ALA A 54 20.28 -10.31 13.27
CA ALA A 54 21.62 -9.73 13.33
C ALA A 54 21.95 -9.11 14.70
N GLY A 55 20.99 -9.04 15.64
CA GLY A 55 21.17 -8.37 16.93
C GLY A 55 21.27 -6.85 16.84
N ASP A 56 20.82 -6.25 15.74
CA ASP A 56 20.88 -4.80 15.50
C ASP A 56 19.68 -4.08 16.12
N TRP A 57 19.65 -4.08 17.46
CA TRP A 57 18.59 -3.43 18.24
C TRP A 57 18.57 -1.92 18.04
N SER A 58 19.73 -1.32 17.73
CA SER A 58 19.84 0.10 17.46
C SER A 58 19.08 0.50 16.20
N ALA A 59 19.24 -0.26 15.10
CA ALA A 59 18.48 -0.02 13.87
C ALA A 59 16.98 -0.19 14.08
N ILE A 60 16.56 -1.22 14.84
CA ILE A 60 15.14 -1.41 15.17
C ILE A 60 14.60 -0.23 15.96
N ALA A 61 15.32 0.23 17.00
CA ALA A 61 14.90 1.34 17.85
C ALA A 61 14.82 2.68 17.09
N ASP A 62 15.73 2.91 16.14
CA ASP A 62 15.76 4.12 15.32
C ASP A 62 14.64 4.12 14.26
N VAL A 63 14.42 2.98 13.59
CA VAL A 63 13.60 2.94 12.37
C VAL A 63 12.17 2.44 12.62
N ALA A 64 11.98 1.41 13.44
CA ALA A 64 10.69 0.73 13.55
C ALA A 64 9.55 1.62 14.10
N PRO A 65 9.76 2.47 15.14
CA PRO A 65 8.68 3.30 15.69
C PRO A 65 8.09 4.26 14.65
N THR A 66 8.95 5.01 13.97
CA THR A 66 8.54 6.01 12.98
C THR A 66 7.93 5.34 11.74
N LEU A 67 8.55 4.29 11.20
CA LEU A 67 8.03 3.61 10.01
C LEU A 67 6.72 2.88 10.28
N SER A 68 6.51 2.30 11.47
CA SER A 68 5.24 1.68 11.82
C SER A 68 4.07 2.67 11.73
N MET A 69 4.25 3.88 12.28
CA MET A 69 3.24 4.93 12.21
C MET A 69 2.96 5.36 10.76
N ILE A 70 4.01 5.55 9.95
CA ILE A 70 3.87 5.93 8.54
C ILE A 70 3.13 4.84 7.75
N LEU A 71 3.45 3.56 8.00
CA LEU A 71 2.82 2.44 7.31
C LEU A 71 1.34 2.28 7.66
N TRP A 72 0.93 2.56 8.90
CA TRP A 72 -0.50 2.61 9.26
C TRP A 72 -1.27 3.63 8.42
N ILE A 73 -0.74 4.86 8.32
CA ILE A 73 -1.37 5.92 7.53
C ILE A 73 -1.39 5.52 6.04
N PHE A 74 -0.29 4.97 5.55
CA PHE A 74 -0.16 4.53 4.16
C PHE A 74 -1.17 3.42 3.82
N VAL A 75 -1.33 2.41 4.68
CA VAL A 75 -2.25 1.28 4.46
C VAL A 75 -3.70 1.75 4.50
N ILE A 76 -4.09 2.51 5.53
CA ILE A 76 -5.47 3.01 5.66
C ILE A 76 -5.78 3.93 4.49
N GLY A 77 -4.89 4.87 4.17
CA GLY A 77 -5.06 5.80 3.07
C GLY A 77 -5.17 5.09 1.72
N SER A 78 -4.25 4.17 1.42
CA SER A 78 -4.26 3.42 0.16
C SER A 78 -5.50 2.55 0.05
N PHE A 79 -5.91 1.86 1.11
CA PHE A 79 -7.12 1.04 1.12
C PHE A 79 -8.37 1.89 0.84
N VAL A 80 -8.56 2.98 1.58
CA VAL A 80 -9.71 3.88 1.41
C VAL A 80 -9.77 4.41 -0.02
N VAL A 81 -8.66 4.95 -0.54
CA VAL A 81 -8.63 5.52 -1.89
C VAL A 81 -8.93 4.47 -2.95
N ASN A 82 -8.40 3.26 -2.83
CA ASN A 82 -8.64 2.20 -3.82
C ASN A 82 -10.08 1.67 -3.81
N VAL A 83 -10.77 1.73 -2.68
CA VAL A 83 -12.16 1.26 -2.52
C VAL A 83 -13.19 2.30 -2.99
N ILE A 84 -12.85 3.59 -3.06
CA ILE A 84 -13.77 4.65 -3.51
C ILE A 84 -14.39 4.37 -4.89
N PRO A 85 -13.62 4.06 -5.96
CA PRO A 85 -14.19 3.70 -7.26
C PRO A 85 -15.19 2.55 -7.20
N LEU A 86 -14.93 1.54 -6.37
CA LEU A 86 -15.80 0.38 -6.17
C LEU A 86 -17.16 0.79 -5.58
N LEU A 87 -17.14 1.60 -4.52
CA LEU A 87 -18.35 2.09 -3.86
C LEU A 87 -19.19 2.98 -4.79
N LEU A 88 -18.54 3.87 -5.54
CA LEU A 88 -19.22 4.74 -6.49
C LEU A 88 -19.82 3.95 -7.66
N SER A 89 -19.09 2.95 -8.18
CA SER A 89 -19.61 2.05 -9.23
C SER A 89 -20.82 1.27 -8.75
N TYR A 90 -20.79 0.76 -7.50
CA TYR A 90 -21.92 0.04 -6.91
C TYR A 90 -23.16 0.93 -6.76
N ARG A 91 -22.99 2.18 -6.34
CA ARG A 91 -24.09 3.14 -6.21
C ARG A 91 -24.71 3.51 -7.56
N LYS A 92 -23.92 3.59 -8.63
CA LYS A 92 -24.42 3.91 -9.99
C LYS A 92 -25.26 2.79 -10.60
N ASN A 93 -24.98 1.54 -10.23
CA ASN A 93 -25.67 0.36 -10.76
C ASN A 93 -26.91 -0.06 -9.96
N ARG A 94 -27.21 0.63 -8.84
CA ARG A 94 -28.50 0.54 -8.14
C ARG A 94 -29.46 1.57 -8.69
#